data_AF-A0A154MT99-F1
#
_entry.id   AF-A0A154MT99-F1
#
_cell.length_a   1.000
_cell.length_b   1.000
_cell.length_c   1.000
_cell.angle_alpha   90.00
_cell.angle_beta   90.00
_cell.angle_gamma   90.00
#
_symmetry.space_group_name_H-M   'P 1'
#
loop_
_entity.id
_entity.type
_entity.pdbx_description
1 polymer ?
#
loop_
_entity_poly.entity_id
_entity_poly.type
_entity_poly.pdbx_seq_one_letter_code
_entity_poly.pdbx_strand_id
1 'polypeptide(L)'
;MVPERDNGLLPLRREYTQAWHGFDRNEVRQYLDHLEAQLHRMMTDRDAAIAQATSASRELETLRHEVAKLNARIEELKKPPERLEDLDERMQRTVTLAQARADEITKRAEVAAEKHWASSTEASKKLRERYSRLVAELDKQADALHSEHEAALAETRAEVQRLTVEAAQRRELLDNEAERKRRKIEREFDQTIAAQRAAHEKHITDQQTASKNQAERRIAEATAEAKRRIDEATAEAKRRLDEATTAAAQRTTAAQRKVERLAEIREQARKSLQQADEVLKGSEAMLAALPEESVIPHASKLVGGDSKAEETKPAGKPAEPPASKAAAPAKPAAAKPASSAPAAAAPKNGQNAPKGNGQKPSPAKTGS
;
A
#
# COMPACT_ATOMS: atom_id res chain seq x y z
N MET A 1 78.36 -59.26 -23.77
CA MET A 1 79.36 -58.33 -23.18
C MET A 1 80.72 -58.74 -23.72
N VAL A 2 81.46 -57.81 -24.31
CA VAL A 2 82.91 -57.99 -24.49
C VAL A 2 83.54 -57.54 -23.17
N PRO A 3 84.39 -58.34 -22.50
CA PRO A 3 85.14 -57.83 -21.36
C PRO A 3 86.08 -56.73 -21.87
N GLU A 4 86.02 -55.55 -21.28
CA GLU A 4 87.01 -54.52 -21.53
C GLU A 4 88.37 -55.09 -21.12
N ARG A 5 89.22 -55.34 -22.13
CA ARG A 5 90.60 -55.73 -21.86
C ARG A 5 91.30 -54.49 -21.35
N ASP A 6 91.50 -54.45 -20.04
CA ASP A 6 92.34 -53.45 -19.38
C ASP A 6 93.68 -53.38 -20.10
N ASN A 7 93.86 -52.35 -20.94
CA ASN A 7 95.16 -51.97 -21.48
C ASN A 7 95.95 -51.31 -20.35
N GLY A 8 96.26 -52.09 -19.30
CA GLY A 8 97.01 -51.74 -18.10
C GLY A 8 98.50 -51.47 -18.36
N LEU A 9 98.82 -50.99 -19.56
CA LEU A 9 100.06 -50.30 -19.90
C LEU A 9 100.04 -48.94 -19.19
N LEU A 10 100.21 -48.98 -17.86
CA LEU A 10 100.51 -47.80 -17.06
C LEU A 10 101.68 -47.06 -17.73
N PRO A 11 101.59 -45.73 -17.91
CA PRO A 11 102.64 -44.98 -18.61
C PRO A 11 103.96 -45.17 -17.86
N LEU A 12 104.90 -45.82 -18.53
CA LEU A 12 106.21 -46.14 -17.98
C LEU A 12 106.87 -44.86 -17.48
N ARG A 13 107.11 -44.77 -16.16
CA ARG A 13 107.80 -43.66 -15.51
C ARG A 13 109.23 -43.57 -16.04
N ARG A 14 109.39 -42.78 -17.09
CA ARG A 14 110.64 -42.60 -17.86
C ARG A 14 111.45 -41.39 -17.38
N GLU A 15 111.12 -40.88 -16.20
CA GLU A 15 111.72 -39.74 -15.54
C GLU A 15 112.44 -40.26 -14.29
N TYR A 16 113.77 -40.34 -14.35
CA TYR A 16 114.62 -40.64 -13.20
C TYR A 16 115.23 -39.36 -12.66
N THR A 17 115.41 -39.24 -11.35
CA THR A 17 116.13 -38.13 -10.74
C THR A 17 117.62 -38.19 -11.08
N GLN A 18 118.22 -37.02 -11.31
CA GLN A 18 119.63 -36.91 -11.68
C GLN A 18 120.49 -36.70 -10.43
N ALA A 19 121.27 -37.72 -10.08
CA ALA A 19 122.32 -37.67 -9.07
C ALA A 19 123.61 -37.05 -9.64
N TRP A 20 124.55 -36.71 -8.75
CA TRP A 20 125.73 -35.88 -9.08
C TRP A 20 126.57 -36.39 -10.26
N HIS A 21 126.59 -37.71 -10.53
CA HIS A 21 127.22 -38.35 -11.69
C HIS A 21 126.33 -39.41 -12.38
N GLY A 22 125.01 -39.19 -12.52
CA GLY A 22 124.14 -40.10 -13.29
C GLY A 22 122.66 -40.00 -12.93
N PHE A 23 121.87 -41.02 -13.26
CA PHE A 23 120.54 -41.23 -12.68
C PHE A 23 120.65 -41.95 -11.33
N ASP A 24 119.66 -41.85 -10.43
CA ASP A 24 119.66 -42.68 -9.22
C ASP A 24 119.60 -44.17 -9.58
N ARG A 25 120.62 -44.91 -9.14
CA ARG A 25 120.76 -46.34 -9.33
C ARG A 25 119.66 -47.14 -8.62
N ASN A 26 119.01 -46.57 -7.60
CA ASN A 26 117.89 -47.22 -6.91
C ASN A 26 116.59 -47.08 -7.70
N GLU A 27 116.25 -45.88 -8.19
CA GLU A 27 115.11 -45.65 -9.08
C GLU A 27 115.21 -46.49 -10.36
N VAL A 28 116.38 -46.52 -11.02
CA VAL A 28 116.60 -47.31 -12.24
C VAL A 28 116.43 -48.82 -11.97
N ARG A 29 116.85 -49.32 -10.79
CA ARG A 29 116.60 -50.71 -10.39
C ARG A 29 115.12 -50.98 -10.18
N GLN A 30 114.45 -50.17 -9.36
CA GLN A 30 113.00 -50.33 -9.10
C GLN A 30 112.18 -50.29 -10.39
N TYR A 31 112.57 -49.49 -11.37
CA TYR A 31 111.95 -49.46 -12.70
C TYR A 31 112.25 -50.72 -13.54
N LEU A 32 113.48 -51.26 -13.49
CA LEU A 32 113.81 -52.53 -14.14
C LEU A 32 113.07 -53.70 -13.50
N ASP A 33 113.06 -53.80 -12.16
CA ASP A 33 112.29 -54.78 -11.40
C ASP A 33 110.79 -54.70 -11.75
N HIS A 34 110.26 -53.48 -11.93
CA HIS A 34 108.88 -53.25 -12.38
C HIS A 34 108.65 -53.66 -13.83
N LEU A 35 109.58 -53.37 -14.76
CA LEU A 35 109.50 -53.83 -16.15
C LEU A 35 109.58 -55.36 -16.26
N GLU A 36 110.44 -56.00 -15.49
CA GLU A 36 110.56 -57.46 -15.44
C GLU A 36 109.26 -58.07 -14.88
N ALA A 37 108.67 -57.48 -13.84
CA ALA A 37 107.36 -57.89 -13.35
C ALA A 37 106.23 -57.69 -14.38
N GLN A 38 106.22 -56.57 -15.12
CA GLN A 38 105.28 -56.34 -16.22
C GLN A 38 105.47 -57.35 -17.37
N LEU A 39 106.71 -57.67 -17.74
CA LEU A 39 107.01 -58.64 -18.80
C LEU A 39 106.63 -60.07 -18.40
N HIS A 40 106.89 -60.47 -17.15
CA HIS A 40 106.41 -61.76 -16.62
C HIS A 40 104.88 -61.83 -16.62
N ARG A 41 104.19 -60.76 -16.21
CA ARG A 41 102.73 -60.67 -16.29
C ARG A 41 102.22 -60.76 -17.73
N MET A 42 102.83 -60.04 -18.67
CA MET A 42 102.48 -60.12 -20.09
C MET A 42 102.72 -61.52 -20.67
N MET A 43 103.73 -62.25 -20.18
CA MET A 43 103.96 -63.65 -20.56
C MET A 43 102.90 -64.58 -19.96
N THR A 44 102.54 -64.45 -18.67
CA THR A 44 101.44 -65.25 -18.08
C THR A 44 100.09 -64.94 -18.72
N ASP A 45 99.81 -63.67 -19.03
CA ASP A 45 98.56 -63.25 -19.66
C ASP A 45 98.50 -63.73 -21.13
N ARG A 46 99.63 -63.74 -21.84
CA ARG A 46 99.78 -64.35 -23.17
C ARG A 46 99.57 -65.87 -23.13
N ASP A 47 100.21 -66.57 -22.20
CA ASP A 47 100.15 -68.03 -22.14
C ASP A 47 98.76 -68.50 -21.67
N ALA A 48 98.11 -67.75 -20.79
CA ALA A 48 96.69 -67.92 -20.46
C ALA A 48 95.78 -67.69 -21.68
N ALA A 49 96.04 -66.65 -22.49
CA ALA A 49 95.28 -66.41 -23.72
C ALA A 49 95.50 -67.51 -24.79
N ILE A 50 96.72 -68.06 -24.90
CA ILE A 50 97.01 -69.22 -25.75
C ILE A 50 96.28 -70.46 -25.24
N ALA A 51 96.31 -70.72 -23.93
CA ALA A 51 95.58 -71.83 -23.32
C ALA A 51 94.07 -71.72 -23.60
N GLN A 52 93.46 -70.55 -23.37
CA GLN A 52 92.06 -70.28 -23.71
C GLN A 52 91.75 -70.48 -25.19
N ALA A 53 92.60 -69.98 -26.09
CA ALA A 53 92.45 -70.18 -27.53
C ALA A 53 92.50 -71.66 -27.94
N THR A 54 93.38 -72.46 -27.33
CA THR A 54 93.46 -73.91 -27.58
C THR A 54 92.33 -74.72 -26.93
N SER A 55 91.71 -74.23 -25.86
CA SER A 55 90.45 -74.82 -25.34
C SER A 55 89.31 -74.55 -26.30
N ALA A 56 89.10 -73.28 -26.67
CA ALA A 56 88.06 -72.87 -27.59
C ALA A 56 88.19 -73.52 -28.98
N SER A 57 89.41 -73.77 -29.49
CA SER A 57 89.59 -74.50 -30.75
C SER A 57 89.17 -75.97 -30.63
N ARG A 58 89.49 -76.63 -29.52
CA ARG A 58 89.06 -78.02 -29.24
C ARG A 58 87.55 -78.12 -29.06
N GLU A 59 86.94 -77.17 -28.35
CA GLU A 59 85.48 -77.07 -28.17
C GLU A 59 84.76 -76.84 -29.51
N LEU A 60 85.32 -76.01 -30.39
CA LEU A 60 84.81 -75.83 -31.75
C LEU A 60 85.00 -77.09 -32.62
N GLU A 61 86.07 -77.87 -32.42
CA GLU A 61 86.28 -79.16 -33.10
C GLU A 61 85.31 -80.24 -32.61
N THR A 62 85.05 -80.36 -31.31
CA THR A 62 84.03 -81.28 -30.77
C THR A 62 82.64 -80.90 -31.25
N LEU A 63 82.26 -79.62 -31.18
CA LEU A 63 80.97 -79.14 -31.69
C LEU A 63 80.82 -79.33 -33.21
N ARG A 64 81.88 -79.12 -34.01
CA ARG A 64 81.86 -79.42 -35.45
C ARG A 64 81.69 -80.92 -35.71
N HIS A 65 82.34 -81.77 -34.93
CA HIS A 65 82.23 -83.22 -35.05
C HIS A 65 80.84 -83.74 -34.61
N GLU A 66 80.23 -83.12 -33.59
CA GLU A 66 78.85 -83.37 -33.18
C GLU A 66 77.84 -82.91 -34.24
N VAL A 67 77.99 -81.70 -34.80
CA VAL A 67 77.17 -81.22 -35.92
C VAL A 67 77.32 -82.14 -37.14
N ALA A 68 78.53 -82.64 -37.44
CA ALA A 68 78.73 -83.62 -38.51
C ALA A 68 78.04 -84.96 -38.23
N LYS A 69 78.08 -85.47 -36.98
CA LYS A 69 77.35 -86.67 -36.55
C LYS A 69 75.83 -86.49 -36.64
N LEU A 70 75.31 -85.37 -36.16
CA LEU A 70 73.89 -85.03 -36.20
C LEU A 70 73.41 -84.89 -37.66
N ASN A 71 74.16 -84.21 -38.52
CA ASN A 71 73.86 -84.13 -39.95
C ASN A 71 73.90 -85.51 -40.63
N ALA A 72 74.89 -86.36 -40.32
CA ALA A 72 74.95 -87.72 -40.85
C ALA A 72 73.72 -88.55 -40.42
N ARG A 73 73.30 -88.46 -39.15
CA ARG A 73 72.06 -89.11 -38.66
C ARG A 73 70.80 -88.50 -39.26
N ILE A 74 70.80 -87.21 -39.61
CA ILE A 74 69.69 -86.56 -40.36
C ILE A 74 69.63 -87.08 -41.80
N GLU A 75 70.76 -87.24 -42.51
CA GLU A 75 70.78 -87.83 -43.86
C GLU A 75 70.40 -89.32 -43.83
N GLU A 76 70.77 -90.06 -42.78
CA GLU A 76 70.30 -91.41 -42.53
C GLU A 76 68.77 -91.44 -42.29
N LEU A 77 68.24 -90.53 -41.48
CA LEU A 77 66.80 -90.38 -41.23
C LEU A 77 66.02 -89.83 -42.44
N LYS A 78 66.68 -89.24 -43.45
CA LYS A 78 66.04 -88.87 -44.73
C LYS A 78 65.86 -90.05 -45.68
N LYS A 79 66.60 -91.15 -45.50
CA LYS A 79 66.39 -92.37 -46.28
C LYS A 79 65.06 -93.02 -45.88
N PRO A 80 64.38 -93.74 -46.80
CA PRO A 80 63.27 -94.62 -46.44
C PRO A 80 63.71 -95.66 -45.40
N PRO A 81 62.86 -96.06 -44.45
CA PRO A 81 63.19 -97.11 -43.49
C PRO A 81 63.29 -98.47 -44.19
N GLU A 82 64.41 -99.17 -43.99
CA GLU A 82 64.64 -100.54 -44.51
C GLU A 82 64.21 -101.62 -43.51
N ARG A 83 63.83 -101.24 -42.27
CA ARG A 83 63.35 -102.11 -41.20
C ARG A 83 62.07 -101.57 -40.56
N LEU A 84 61.31 -102.45 -39.91
CA LEU A 84 60.06 -102.09 -39.22
C LEU A 84 60.32 -101.32 -37.92
N GLU A 85 61.40 -101.63 -37.21
CA GLU A 85 61.79 -100.97 -35.95
C GLU A 85 62.07 -99.46 -36.15
N ASP A 86 62.67 -99.09 -37.30
CA ASP A 86 62.87 -97.69 -37.70
C ASP A 86 61.54 -96.92 -37.85
N LEU A 87 60.45 -97.61 -38.23
CA LEU A 87 59.14 -96.99 -38.42
C LEU A 87 58.49 -96.65 -37.07
N ASP A 88 58.58 -97.56 -36.10
CA ASP A 88 58.07 -97.33 -34.74
C ASP A 88 58.87 -96.25 -34.01
N GLU A 89 60.21 -96.23 -34.13
CA GLU A 89 61.02 -95.12 -33.61
C GLU A 89 60.61 -93.77 -34.22
N ARG A 90 60.38 -93.73 -35.54
CA ARG A 90 59.93 -92.51 -36.24
C ARG A 90 58.54 -92.08 -35.78
N MET A 91 57.62 -93.02 -35.60
CA MET A 91 56.26 -92.76 -35.11
C MET A 91 56.28 -92.21 -33.66
N GLN A 92 57.11 -92.76 -32.77
CA GLN A 92 57.28 -92.23 -31.42
C GLN A 92 57.89 -90.82 -31.43
N ARG A 93 58.84 -90.55 -32.34
CA ARG A 93 59.46 -89.21 -32.54
C ARG A 93 58.48 -88.20 -33.14
N THR A 94 57.59 -88.59 -34.06
CA THR A 94 56.57 -87.67 -34.61
C THR A 94 55.44 -87.41 -33.60
N VAL A 95 55.04 -88.41 -32.80
CA VAL A 95 54.08 -88.22 -31.70
C VAL A 95 54.63 -87.27 -30.63
N THR A 96 55.87 -87.46 -30.17
CA THR A 96 56.48 -86.57 -29.16
C THR A 96 56.75 -85.17 -29.71
N LEU A 97 57.13 -85.02 -30.98
CA LEU A 97 57.22 -83.71 -31.64
C LEU A 97 55.86 -83.02 -31.78
N ALA A 98 54.80 -83.78 -32.11
CA ALA A 98 53.44 -83.26 -32.21
C ALA A 98 52.89 -82.84 -30.83
N GLN A 99 53.18 -83.61 -29.77
CA GLN A 99 52.87 -83.24 -28.38
C GLN A 99 53.61 -81.96 -27.98
N ALA A 100 54.92 -81.89 -28.16
CA ALA A 100 55.71 -80.69 -27.87
C ALA A 100 55.20 -79.46 -28.66
N ARG A 101 54.78 -79.64 -29.91
CA ARG A 101 54.21 -78.56 -30.72
C ARG A 101 52.78 -78.18 -30.30
N ALA A 102 51.97 -79.12 -29.83
CA ALA A 102 50.67 -78.82 -29.23
C ALA A 102 50.84 -78.01 -27.94
N ASP A 103 51.77 -78.42 -27.08
CA ASP A 103 52.20 -77.71 -25.87
C ASP A 103 52.68 -76.28 -26.15
N GLU A 104 53.43 -76.07 -27.23
CA GLU A 104 53.79 -74.71 -27.65
C GLU A 104 52.59 -73.89 -28.13
N ILE A 105 51.59 -74.52 -28.75
CA ILE A 105 50.39 -73.85 -29.27
C ILE A 105 49.46 -73.48 -28.11
N THR A 106 49.25 -74.37 -27.13
CA THR A 106 48.47 -74.06 -25.91
C THR A 106 49.14 -72.95 -25.12
N LYS A 107 50.45 -73.05 -24.82
CA LYS A 107 51.19 -72.00 -24.08
C LYS A 107 51.16 -70.63 -24.79
N ARG A 108 51.22 -70.61 -26.13
CA ARG A 108 51.06 -69.36 -26.91
C ARG A 108 49.62 -68.84 -26.88
N ALA A 109 48.62 -69.71 -26.92
CA ALA A 109 47.21 -69.33 -26.84
C ALA A 109 46.81 -68.85 -25.44
N GLU A 110 47.32 -69.47 -24.37
CA GLU A 110 47.19 -69.07 -22.98
C GLU A 110 47.76 -67.67 -22.77
N VAL A 111 49.04 -67.45 -23.11
CA VAL A 111 49.69 -66.13 -23.00
C VAL A 111 49.02 -65.07 -23.88
N ALA A 112 48.42 -65.43 -25.02
CA ALA A 112 47.62 -64.50 -25.81
C ALA A 112 46.28 -64.17 -25.12
N ALA A 113 45.58 -65.18 -24.61
CA ALA A 113 44.33 -65.02 -23.88
C ALA A 113 44.54 -64.16 -22.62
N GLU A 114 45.55 -64.43 -21.80
CA GLU A 114 45.91 -63.63 -20.63
C GLU A 114 46.12 -62.15 -20.97
N LYS A 115 46.82 -61.85 -22.08
CA LYS A 115 47.01 -60.47 -22.56
C LYS A 115 45.70 -59.81 -22.99
N HIS A 116 44.79 -60.56 -23.62
CA HIS A 116 43.45 -60.06 -23.96
C HIS A 116 42.56 -59.87 -22.72
N TRP A 117 42.61 -60.77 -21.72
CA TRP A 117 41.91 -60.60 -20.44
C TRP A 117 42.46 -59.41 -19.65
N ALA A 118 43.78 -59.24 -19.56
CA ALA A 118 44.42 -58.12 -18.87
C ALA A 118 44.06 -56.78 -19.53
N SER A 119 44.20 -56.66 -20.86
CA SER A 119 43.85 -55.42 -21.58
C SER A 119 42.35 -55.11 -21.54
N SER A 120 41.48 -56.12 -21.60
CA SER A 120 40.02 -55.96 -21.47
C SER A 120 39.60 -55.54 -20.05
N THR A 121 40.20 -56.13 -19.01
CA THR A 121 39.93 -55.76 -17.61
C THR A 121 40.48 -54.38 -17.27
N GLU A 122 41.65 -54.01 -17.79
CA GLU A 122 42.17 -52.63 -17.72
C GLU A 122 41.25 -51.62 -18.40
N ALA A 123 40.79 -51.89 -19.63
CA ALA A 123 39.86 -51.02 -20.34
C ALA A 123 38.54 -50.86 -19.55
N SER A 124 38.02 -51.96 -19.03
CA SER A 124 36.82 -51.98 -18.18
C SER A 124 37.02 -51.23 -16.86
N LYS A 125 38.21 -51.28 -16.26
CA LYS A 125 38.57 -50.52 -15.06
C LYS A 125 38.63 -49.02 -15.36
N LYS A 126 39.38 -48.63 -16.40
CA LYS A 126 39.51 -47.23 -16.87
C LYS A 126 38.14 -46.63 -17.25
N LEU A 127 37.23 -47.44 -17.79
CA LEU A 127 35.85 -47.03 -18.09
C LEU A 127 35.02 -46.80 -16.82
N ARG A 128 35.08 -47.72 -15.84
CA ARG A 128 34.41 -47.55 -14.53
C ARG A 128 34.94 -46.31 -13.78
N GLU A 129 36.25 -46.09 -13.78
CA GLU A 129 36.88 -44.91 -13.18
C GLU A 129 36.44 -43.59 -13.83
N ARG A 130 36.20 -43.59 -15.16
CA ARG A 130 35.63 -42.43 -15.86
C ARG A 130 34.18 -42.18 -15.47
N TYR A 131 33.35 -43.22 -15.44
CA TYR A 131 31.96 -43.08 -15.01
C TYR A 131 31.83 -42.68 -13.53
N SER A 132 32.65 -43.22 -12.63
CA SER A 132 32.61 -42.82 -11.21
C SER A 132 33.04 -41.37 -11.00
N ARG A 133 33.97 -40.85 -11.82
CA ARG A 133 34.32 -39.42 -11.81
C ARG A 133 33.18 -38.56 -12.37
N LEU A 134 32.60 -38.96 -13.50
CA LEU A 134 31.48 -38.22 -14.12
C LEU A 134 30.26 -38.15 -13.20
N VAL A 135 29.90 -39.25 -12.53
CA VAL A 135 28.83 -39.25 -11.51
C VAL A 135 29.19 -38.31 -10.36
N ALA A 136 30.39 -38.45 -9.77
CA ALA A 136 30.84 -37.55 -8.69
C ALA A 136 31.10 -36.09 -9.12
N GLU A 137 31.07 -35.77 -10.42
CA GLU A 137 31.08 -34.40 -10.95
C GLU A 137 29.66 -33.88 -11.14
N LEU A 138 28.72 -34.72 -11.59
CA LEU A 138 27.30 -34.41 -11.67
C LEU A 138 26.67 -34.23 -10.28
N ASP A 139 27.04 -35.06 -9.30
CA ASP A 139 26.59 -34.95 -7.91
C ASP A 139 27.02 -33.59 -7.33
N LYS A 140 28.28 -33.18 -7.53
CA LYS A 140 28.78 -31.86 -7.11
C LYS A 140 28.09 -30.69 -7.83
N GLN A 141 27.75 -30.85 -9.10
CA GLN A 141 26.98 -29.84 -9.84
C GLN A 141 25.55 -29.75 -9.31
N ALA A 142 24.94 -30.87 -8.94
CA ALA A 142 23.64 -30.89 -8.27
C ALA A 142 23.71 -30.22 -6.90
N ASP A 143 24.67 -30.57 -6.05
CA ASP A 143 24.87 -29.96 -4.72
C ASP A 143 25.11 -28.44 -4.82
N ALA A 144 25.97 -28.02 -5.74
CA ALA A 144 26.23 -26.60 -6.01
C ALA A 144 24.94 -25.87 -6.42
N LEU A 145 24.21 -26.38 -7.43
CA LEU A 145 22.96 -25.80 -7.88
C LEU A 145 21.91 -25.74 -6.76
N HIS A 146 21.76 -26.79 -5.94
CA HIS A 146 20.84 -26.74 -4.79
C HIS A 146 21.25 -25.66 -3.80
N SER A 147 22.54 -25.54 -3.46
CA SER A 147 23.02 -24.49 -2.56
C SER A 147 22.81 -23.07 -3.10
N GLU A 148 22.98 -22.86 -4.41
CA GLU A 148 22.69 -21.59 -5.09
C GLU A 148 21.18 -21.26 -5.09
N HIS A 149 20.33 -22.26 -5.33
CA HIS A 149 18.88 -22.09 -5.28
C HIS A 149 18.39 -21.83 -3.86
N GLU A 150 18.93 -22.51 -2.85
CA GLU A 150 18.60 -22.25 -1.44
C GLU A 150 19.08 -20.87 -0.99
N ALA A 151 20.27 -20.42 -1.41
CA ALA A 151 20.76 -19.07 -1.15
C ALA A 151 19.86 -18.00 -1.79
N ALA A 152 19.51 -18.13 -3.06
CA ALA A 152 18.61 -17.20 -3.76
C ALA A 152 17.19 -17.19 -3.15
N LEU A 153 16.68 -18.35 -2.71
CA LEU A 153 15.41 -18.44 -1.99
C LEU A 153 15.51 -17.83 -0.58
N ALA A 154 16.64 -17.92 0.11
CA ALA A 154 16.85 -17.28 1.41
C ALA A 154 16.94 -15.74 1.27
N GLU A 155 17.66 -15.25 0.26
CA GLU A 155 17.79 -13.83 -0.06
C GLU A 155 16.44 -13.21 -0.42
N THR A 156 15.72 -13.78 -1.40
CA THR A 156 14.39 -13.29 -1.80
C THR A 156 13.36 -13.37 -0.67
N ARG A 157 13.42 -14.38 0.21
CA ARG A 157 12.60 -14.42 1.44
C ARG A 157 12.95 -13.27 2.39
N ALA A 158 14.23 -12.96 2.58
CA ALA A 158 14.68 -11.86 3.42
C ALA A 158 14.30 -10.48 2.83
N GLU A 159 14.36 -10.32 1.50
CA GLU A 159 13.88 -9.11 0.82
C GLU A 159 12.36 -8.94 0.96
N VAL A 160 11.57 -10.00 0.73
CA VAL A 160 10.11 -9.95 0.92
C VAL A 160 9.75 -9.66 2.38
N GLN A 161 10.50 -10.19 3.35
CA GLN A 161 10.32 -9.84 4.77
C GLN A 161 10.65 -8.36 5.05
N ARG A 162 11.75 -7.82 4.51
CA ARG A 162 12.09 -6.38 4.61
C ARG A 162 11.00 -5.50 4.00
N LEU A 163 10.55 -5.81 2.78
CA LEU A 163 9.52 -5.05 2.05
C LEU A 163 8.15 -5.12 2.73
N THR A 164 7.78 -6.26 3.33
CA THR A 164 6.51 -6.39 4.08
C THR A 164 6.55 -5.65 5.42
N VAL A 165 7.68 -5.68 6.15
CA VAL A 165 7.88 -4.84 7.35
C VAL A 165 7.86 -3.35 6.99
N GLU A 166 8.56 -2.93 5.94
CA GLU A 166 8.55 -1.53 5.49
C GLU A 166 7.15 -1.09 5.02
N ALA A 167 6.42 -1.95 4.31
CA ALA A 167 5.05 -1.67 3.90
C ALA A 167 4.08 -1.56 5.10
N ALA A 168 4.28 -2.36 6.16
CA ALA A 168 3.52 -2.24 7.39
C ALA A 168 3.82 -0.91 8.11
N GLN A 169 5.10 -0.55 8.27
CA GLN A 169 5.51 0.73 8.87
C GLN A 169 4.99 1.94 8.07
N ARG A 170 5.06 1.89 6.73
CA ARG A 170 4.50 2.95 5.86
C ARG A 170 2.99 3.09 6.01
N ARG A 171 2.24 1.99 6.18
CA ARG A 171 0.80 2.04 6.47
C ARG A 171 0.55 2.70 7.84
N GLU A 172 1.21 2.21 8.88
CA GLU A 172 1.07 2.76 10.24
C GLU A 172 1.38 4.26 10.31
N LEU A 173 2.40 4.74 9.57
CA LEU A 173 2.72 6.17 9.46
C LEU A 173 1.60 6.96 8.75
N LEU A 174 1.07 6.44 7.64
CA LEU A 174 -0.02 7.07 6.89
C LEU A 174 -1.33 7.09 7.69
N ASP A 175 -1.63 6.03 8.43
CA ASP A 175 -2.80 5.94 9.31
C ASP A 175 -2.68 6.91 10.49
N ASN A 176 -1.50 6.98 11.13
CA ASN A 176 -1.19 7.99 12.15
C ASN A 176 -1.32 9.43 11.62
N GLU A 177 -0.85 9.69 10.39
CA GLU A 177 -1.05 10.99 9.74
C GLU A 177 -2.53 11.28 9.44
N ALA A 178 -3.28 10.30 8.94
CA ALA A 178 -4.70 10.43 8.63
C ALA A 178 -5.51 10.70 9.91
N GLU A 179 -5.20 10.03 11.02
CA GLU A 179 -5.77 10.33 12.33
C GLU A 179 -5.41 11.74 12.81
N ARG A 180 -4.14 12.16 12.72
CA ARG A 180 -3.73 13.53 13.10
C ARG A 180 -4.47 14.58 12.27
N LYS A 181 -4.70 14.31 10.98
CA LYS A 181 -5.48 15.17 10.07
C LYS A 181 -6.97 15.19 10.45
N ARG A 182 -7.60 14.04 10.71
CA ARG A 182 -8.99 13.95 11.22
C ARG A 182 -9.17 14.71 12.53
N ARG A 183 -8.37 14.39 13.54
CA ARG A 183 -8.39 15.05 14.87
C ARG A 183 -8.09 16.55 14.82
N LYS A 184 -7.43 17.04 13.77
CA LYS A 184 -7.27 18.49 13.51
C LYS A 184 -8.55 19.08 12.93
N ILE A 185 -9.09 18.49 11.86
CA ILE A 185 -10.32 18.94 11.20
C ILE A 185 -11.50 18.93 12.16
N GLU A 186 -11.63 17.91 13.02
CA GLU A 186 -12.64 17.82 14.08
C GLU A 186 -12.57 19.03 15.04
N ARG A 187 -11.37 19.39 15.54
CA ARG A 187 -11.19 20.57 16.40
C ARG A 187 -11.48 21.88 15.68
N GLU A 188 -11.06 22.02 14.42
CA GLU A 188 -11.32 23.23 13.62
C GLU A 188 -12.83 23.37 13.31
N PHE A 189 -13.52 22.25 13.07
CA PHE A 189 -14.98 22.20 12.92
C PHE A 189 -15.69 22.56 14.22
N ASP A 190 -15.35 21.92 15.35
CA ASP A 190 -15.92 22.23 16.66
C ASP A 190 -15.70 23.70 17.05
N GLN A 191 -14.53 24.27 16.77
CA GLN A 191 -14.23 25.69 17.00
C GLN A 191 -15.07 26.61 16.11
N THR A 192 -15.22 26.30 14.82
CA THR A 192 -16.05 27.11 13.91
C THR A 192 -17.54 27.02 14.26
N ILE A 193 -18.05 25.84 14.62
CA ILE A 193 -19.43 25.64 15.07
C ILE A 193 -19.67 26.32 16.43
N ALA A 194 -18.73 26.26 17.38
CA ALA A 194 -18.83 26.98 18.64
C ALA A 194 -18.82 28.50 18.44
N ALA A 195 -17.95 29.01 17.55
CA ALA A 195 -17.91 30.43 17.20
C ALA A 195 -19.20 30.90 16.51
N GLN A 196 -19.75 30.12 15.58
CA GLN A 196 -21.04 30.39 14.93
C GLN A 196 -22.19 30.38 15.94
N ARG A 197 -22.26 29.38 16.84
CA ARG A 197 -23.26 29.33 17.91
C ARG A 197 -23.19 30.57 18.80
N ALA A 198 -21.99 30.94 19.27
CA ALA A 198 -21.80 32.13 20.09
C ALA A 198 -22.11 33.45 19.35
N ALA A 199 -21.88 33.51 18.03
CA ALA A 199 -22.26 34.66 17.20
C ALA A 199 -23.78 34.77 17.01
N HIS A 200 -24.46 33.65 16.75
CA HIS A 200 -25.93 33.61 16.68
C HIS A 200 -26.59 33.88 18.02
N GLU A 201 -26.04 33.36 19.12
CA GLU A 201 -26.51 33.63 20.48
C GLU A 201 -26.39 35.13 20.81
N LYS A 202 -25.23 35.75 20.54
CA LYS A 202 -25.05 37.21 20.66
C LYS A 202 -26.09 37.98 19.85
N HIS A 203 -26.24 37.67 18.56
CA HIS A 203 -27.22 38.31 17.70
C HIS A 203 -28.67 38.15 18.21
N ILE A 204 -29.02 36.99 18.79
CA ILE A 204 -30.32 36.78 19.44
C ILE A 204 -30.44 37.65 20.70
N THR A 205 -29.41 37.73 21.56
CA THR A 205 -29.44 38.61 22.74
C THR A 205 -29.48 40.09 22.39
N ASP A 206 -28.81 40.50 21.31
CA ASP A 206 -28.81 41.86 20.78
C ASP A 206 -30.19 42.21 20.23
N GLN A 207 -30.80 41.33 19.43
CA GLN A 207 -32.18 41.50 18.94
C GLN A 207 -33.21 41.51 20.07
N GLN A 208 -33.08 40.63 21.07
CA GLN A 208 -33.97 40.63 22.23
C GLN A 208 -33.82 41.93 23.05
N THR A 209 -32.60 42.41 23.25
CA THR A 209 -32.33 43.65 23.98
C THR A 209 -32.81 44.87 23.21
N ALA A 210 -32.55 44.95 21.91
CA ALA A 210 -33.09 45.99 21.04
C ALA A 210 -34.62 45.98 20.99
N SER A 211 -35.25 44.80 20.94
CA SER A 211 -36.71 44.64 20.95
C SER A 211 -37.32 45.07 22.29
N LYS A 212 -36.73 44.68 23.43
CA LYS A 212 -37.12 45.16 24.77
C LYS A 212 -36.99 46.67 24.85
N ASN A 213 -35.84 47.24 24.49
CA ASN A 213 -35.60 48.69 24.49
C ASN A 213 -36.58 49.45 23.58
N GLN A 214 -36.99 48.87 22.43
CA GLN A 214 -38.01 49.46 21.56
C GLN A 214 -39.43 49.35 22.15
N ALA A 215 -39.77 48.24 22.79
CA ALA A 215 -41.05 48.07 23.48
C ALA A 215 -41.16 49.03 24.67
N GLU A 216 -40.12 49.13 25.50
CA GLU A 216 -40.03 50.08 26.62
C GLU A 216 -40.14 51.53 26.15
N ARG A 217 -39.46 51.91 25.06
CA ARG A 217 -39.62 53.24 24.44
C ARG A 217 -41.06 53.50 23.97
N ARG A 218 -41.67 52.58 23.22
CA ARG A 218 -43.07 52.71 22.78
C ARG A 218 -44.05 52.79 23.96
N ILE A 219 -43.80 52.05 25.04
CA ILE A 219 -44.61 52.12 26.27
C ILE A 219 -44.39 53.47 26.98
N ALA A 220 -43.15 53.97 27.08
CA ALA A 220 -42.85 55.28 27.65
C ALA A 220 -43.48 56.43 26.82
N GLU A 221 -43.37 56.36 25.50
CA GLU A 221 -43.99 57.30 24.55
C GLU A 221 -45.52 57.25 24.65
N ALA A 222 -46.13 56.07 24.55
CA ALA A 222 -47.59 55.91 24.63
C ALA A 222 -48.15 56.31 26.01
N THR A 223 -47.43 56.04 27.11
CA THR A 223 -47.85 56.50 28.45
C THR A 223 -47.61 57.99 28.67
N ALA A 224 -46.60 58.60 28.05
CA ALA A 224 -46.42 60.05 28.03
C ALA A 224 -47.50 60.75 27.20
N GLU A 225 -47.87 60.22 26.03
CA GLU A 225 -49.02 60.72 25.26
C GLU A 225 -50.35 60.49 25.98
N ALA A 226 -50.55 59.34 26.62
CA ALA A 226 -51.78 59.08 27.38
C ALA A 226 -51.92 60.06 28.55
N LYS A 227 -50.82 60.34 29.26
CA LYS A 227 -50.77 61.42 30.27
C LYS A 227 -51.12 62.77 29.66
N ARG A 228 -50.45 63.20 28.58
CA ARG A 228 -50.79 64.45 27.87
C ARG A 228 -52.27 64.54 27.50
N ARG A 229 -52.85 63.50 26.89
CA ARG A 229 -54.27 63.48 26.53
C ARG A 229 -55.20 63.53 27.76
N ILE A 230 -54.81 62.95 28.88
CA ILE A 230 -55.55 63.05 30.17
C ILE A 230 -55.39 64.46 30.77
N ASP A 231 -54.19 65.04 30.75
CA ASP A 231 -53.91 66.38 31.24
C ASP A 231 -54.64 67.45 30.40
N GLU A 232 -54.64 67.29 29.08
CA GLU A 232 -55.42 68.08 28.11
C GLU A 232 -56.92 67.91 28.33
N ALA A 233 -57.43 66.67 28.37
CA ALA A 233 -58.86 66.42 28.57
C ALA A 233 -59.36 66.87 29.96
N THR A 234 -58.53 66.79 31.01
CA THR A 234 -58.89 67.33 32.34
C THR A 234 -58.75 68.85 32.41
N ALA A 235 -57.83 69.46 31.66
CA ALA A 235 -57.78 70.91 31.49
C ALA A 235 -59.00 71.44 30.71
N GLU A 236 -59.41 70.76 29.64
CA GLU A 236 -60.67 71.07 28.94
C GLU A 236 -61.90 70.81 29.80
N ALA A 237 -61.94 69.72 30.57
CA ALA A 237 -63.07 69.44 31.47
C ALA A 237 -63.18 70.49 32.57
N LYS A 238 -62.05 70.95 33.13
CA LYS A 238 -61.99 72.11 34.04
C LYS A 238 -62.52 73.36 33.34
N ARG A 239 -61.98 73.75 32.17
CA ARG A 239 -62.47 74.91 31.40
C ARG A 239 -63.97 74.85 31.12
N ARG A 240 -64.50 73.71 30.66
CA ARG A 240 -65.95 73.53 30.42
C ARG A 240 -66.77 73.59 31.71
N LEU A 241 -66.22 73.18 32.84
CA LEU A 241 -66.86 73.27 34.16
C LEU A 241 -66.78 74.71 34.72
N ASP A 242 -65.70 75.44 34.47
CA ASP A 242 -65.52 76.86 34.80
C ASP A 242 -66.44 77.74 33.93
N GLU A 243 -66.54 77.45 32.63
CA GLU A 243 -67.51 78.03 31.69
C GLU A 243 -68.95 77.70 32.10
N ALA A 244 -69.24 76.45 32.48
CA ALA A 244 -70.58 76.06 32.93
C ALA A 244 -70.97 76.70 34.27
N THR A 245 -70.05 76.80 35.23
CA THR A 245 -70.30 77.44 36.54
C THR A 245 -70.35 78.96 36.43
N THR A 246 -69.52 79.60 35.62
CA THR A 246 -69.67 81.04 35.32
C THR A 246 -70.94 81.33 34.54
N ALA A 247 -71.33 80.50 33.56
CA ALA A 247 -72.62 80.63 32.88
C ALA A 247 -73.82 80.28 33.78
N ALA A 248 -73.64 79.43 34.79
CA ALA A 248 -74.64 79.20 35.85
C ALA A 248 -74.74 80.42 36.77
N ALA A 249 -73.61 81.02 37.19
CA ALA A 249 -73.56 82.25 37.97
C ALA A 249 -74.17 83.45 37.20
N GLN A 250 -73.95 83.53 35.88
CA GLN A 250 -74.60 84.52 35.02
C GLN A 250 -76.11 84.26 34.89
N ARG A 251 -76.55 83.00 34.76
CA ARG A 251 -77.99 82.66 34.76
C ARG A 251 -78.65 82.93 36.10
N THR A 252 -78.01 82.60 37.24
CA THR A 252 -78.57 82.87 38.57
C THR A 252 -78.59 84.36 38.87
N THR A 253 -77.53 85.12 38.55
CA THR A 253 -77.56 86.59 38.70
C THR A 253 -78.53 87.28 37.74
N ALA A 254 -78.73 86.77 36.52
CA ALA A 254 -79.76 87.27 35.61
C ALA A 254 -81.19 86.91 36.06
N ALA A 255 -81.39 85.73 36.66
CA ALA A 255 -82.65 85.34 37.29
C ALA A 255 -82.93 86.17 38.54
N GLN A 256 -81.91 86.37 39.39
CA GLN A 256 -81.95 87.22 40.57
C GLN A 256 -82.32 88.66 40.20
N ARG A 257 -81.66 89.26 39.19
CA ARG A 257 -82.04 90.58 38.64
C ARG A 257 -83.48 90.62 38.09
N LYS A 258 -84.00 89.52 37.55
CA LYS A 258 -85.41 89.42 37.15
C LYS A 258 -86.35 89.33 38.36
N VAL A 259 -85.97 88.61 39.41
CA VAL A 259 -86.72 88.53 40.68
C VAL A 259 -86.69 89.88 41.41
N GLU A 260 -85.56 90.57 41.44
CA GLU A 260 -85.40 91.93 41.94
C GLU A 260 -86.28 92.90 41.16
N ARG A 261 -86.24 92.88 39.82
CA ARG A 261 -87.11 93.72 38.98
C ARG A 261 -88.60 93.39 39.13
N LEU A 262 -88.97 92.12 39.38
CA LEU A 262 -90.34 91.74 39.73
C LEU A 262 -90.73 92.17 41.16
N ALA A 263 -89.77 92.23 42.09
CA ALA A 263 -89.98 92.78 43.43
C ALA A 263 -90.11 94.31 43.40
N GLU A 264 -89.34 95.01 42.56
CA GLU A 264 -89.49 96.44 42.25
C GLU A 264 -90.86 96.73 41.65
N ILE A 265 -91.30 95.95 40.65
CA ILE A 265 -92.64 96.08 40.06
C ILE A 265 -93.72 95.76 41.10
N ARG A 266 -93.51 94.82 42.02
CA ARG A 266 -94.44 94.52 43.13
C ARG A 266 -94.46 95.61 44.21
N GLU A 267 -93.33 96.27 44.47
CA GLU A 267 -93.21 97.48 45.31
C GLU A 267 -93.92 98.67 44.66
N GLN A 268 -93.73 98.88 43.36
CA GLN A 268 -94.41 99.92 42.59
C GLN A 268 -95.93 99.66 42.52
N ALA A 269 -96.34 98.41 42.31
CA ALA A 269 -97.75 98.02 42.36
C ALA A 269 -98.36 98.15 43.76
N ARG A 270 -97.61 97.90 44.83
CA ARG A 270 -98.03 98.21 46.21
C ARG A 270 -98.21 99.71 46.42
N LYS A 271 -97.27 100.52 45.94
CA LYS A 271 -97.33 101.98 46.04
C LYS A 271 -98.46 102.58 45.21
N SER A 272 -98.71 102.07 44.00
CA SER A 272 -99.87 102.50 43.20
C SER A 272 -101.20 102.02 43.78
N LEU A 273 -101.26 100.85 44.42
CA LEU A 273 -102.43 100.41 45.18
C LEU A 273 -102.67 101.27 46.45
N GLN A 274 -101.61 101.67 47.16
CA GLN A 274 -101.72 102.60 48.28
C GLN A 274 -102.18 104.00 47.84
N GLN A 275 -101.63 104.51 46.73
CA GLN A 275 -102.07 105.77 46.13
C GLN A 275 -103.52 105.70 45.62
N ALA A 276 -103.94 104.56 45.07
CA ALA A 276 -105.34 104.33 44.71
C ALA A 276 -106.25 104.29 45.96
N ASP A 277 -105.83 103.64 47.04
CA ASP A 277 -106.58 103.54 48.30
C ASP A 277 -106.70 104.91 49.03
N GLU A 278 -105.69 105.78 48.95
CA GLU A 278 -105.79 107.19 49.39
C GLU A 278 -106.75 108.01 48.51
N VAL A 279 -106.67 107.88 47.18
CA VAL A 279 -107.57 108.61 46.25
C VAL A 279 -109.02 108.13 46.35
N LEU A 280 -109.24 106.83 46.61
CA LEU A 280 -110.58 106.27 46.83
C LEU A 280 -111.19 106.77 48.14
N LYS A 281 -110.43 106.77 49.24
CA LYS A 281 -110.87 107.37 50.52
C LYS A 281 -111.13 108.87 50.41
N GLY A 282 -110.47 109.57 49.48
CA GLY A 282 -110.75 110.96 49.15
C GLY A 282 -111.99 111.20 48.27
N SER A 283 -112.56 110.17 47.64
CA SER A 283 -113.70 110.28 46.71
C SER A 283 -114.96 109.50 47.12
N GLU A 284 -114.88 108.64 48.15
CA GLU A 284 -116.00 107.88 48.74
C GLU A 284 -117.15 108.75 49.30
N ALA A 285 -116.97 110.08 49.37
CA ALA A 285 -117.94 111.04 49.90
C ALA A 285 -118.98 111.58 48.88
N MET A 286 -118.84 111.35 47.57
CA MET A 286 -119.81 111.86 46.58
C MET A 286 -120.05 110.97 45.35
N LEU A 287 -121.34 110.90 44.99
CA LEU A 287 -121.97 110.30 43.80
C LEU A 287 -122.10 108.77 43.78
N ALA A 288 -123.32 108.31 43.47
CA ALA A 288 -123.69 106.91 43.30
C ALA A 288 -124.27 106.70 41.89
N ALA A 289 -123.97 105.54 41.27
CA ALA A 289 -124.71 104.99 40.14
C ALA A 289 -124.39 103.49 39.94
N LEU A 290 -125.27 102.82 39.19
CA LEU A 290 -125.10 101.50 38.56
C LEU A 290 -123.97 101.55 37.49
N PRO A 291 -123.40 100.43 36.93
CA PRO A 291 -124.10 99.17 36.66
C PRO A 291 -123.28 97.82 36.65
N GLU A 292 -124.01 96.74 36.33
CA GLU A 292 -123.66 95.61 35.43
C GLU A 292 -122.72 94.42 35.79
N GLU A 293 -123.01 93.34 35.05
CA GLU A 293 -122.32 92.04 34.83
C GLU A 293 -121.74 91.26 36.04
N SER A 294 -122.61 90.45 36.65
CA SER A 294 -122.24 89.39 37.59
C SER A 294 -121.67 88.15 36.89
N VAL A 295 -120.43 87.78 37.24
CA VAL A 295 -119.79 86.52 36.83
C VAL A 295 -120.34 85.32 37.63
N ILE A 296 -120.72 84.22 36.96
CA ILE A 296 -120.85 82.89 37.56
C ILE A 296 -120.17 81.83 36.65
N PRO A 297 -119.25 80.98 37.16
CA PRO A 297 -118.48 80.05 36.33
C PRO A 297 -118.83 78.56 36.52
N HIS A 298 -118.77 77.76 35.43
CA HIS A 298 -118.52 76.30 35.42
C HIS A 298 -117.76 75.95 34.11
N ALA A 299 -116.81 75.02 33.98
CA ALA A 299 -116.38 73.82 34.75
C ALA A 299 -116.96 72.46 34.29
N SER A 300 -116.48 71.93 33.16
CA SER A 300 -116.29 70.49 32.86
C SER A 300 -115.40 70.33 31.59
N LYS A 301 -114.49 69.35 31.43
CA LYS A 301 -114.64 67.87 31.32
C LYS A 301 -115.51 67.50 30.10
N LEU A 302 -115.16 66.56 29.20
CA LEU A 302 -114.36 65.31 29.28
C LEU A 302 -113.54 65.09 27.98
N VAL A 303 -112.28 64.63 28.02
CA VAL A 303 -111.78 63.21 28.01
C VAL A 303 -111.93 62.48 26.66
N GLY A 304 -110.78 62.00 26.16
CA GLY A 304 -110.62 60.88 25.25
C GLY A 304 -109.22 60.30 25.48
N GLY A 305 -109.12 59.25 26.30
CA GLY A 305 -107.85 58.70 26.79
C GLY A 305 -107.95 57.20 27.11
N ASP A 306 -106.89 56.67 27.72
CA ASP A 306 -106.62 55.23 27.95
C ASP A 306 -106.43 54.43 26.63
N SER A 307 -105.52 53.46 26.53
CA SER A 307 -105.03 52.54 27.58
C SER A 307 -103.54 52.17 27.45
N LYS A 308 -102.89 51.92 28.61
CA LYS A 308 -102.27 50.64 29.06
C LYS A 308 -101.40 49.86 28.03
N ALA A 309 -100.09 49.64 28.15
CA ALA A 309 -99.19 49.16 29.23
C ALA A 309 -98.92 47.62 29.21
N GLU A 310 -97.68 47.24 29.59
CA GLU A 310 -97.11 45.86 29.70
C GLU A 310 -96.93 45.11 28.35
N GLU A 311 -95.86 44.35 28.06
CA GLU A 311 -94.47 44.26 28.62
C GLU A 311 -93.47 44.14 27.41
N THR A 312 -92.29 43.48 27.34
CA THR A 312 -91.53 42.53 28.18
C THR A 312 -90.00 42.69 27.99
N LYS A 313 -89.18 42.10 28.89
CA LYS A 313 -87.73 41.80 28.73
C LYS A 313 -87.51 40.26 28.81
N PRO A 314 -86.32 39.64 28.58
CA PRO A 314 -85.01 40.17 28.13
C PRO A 314 -84.21 39.28 27.11
N ALA A 315 -82.97 39.72 26.81
CA ALA A 315 -81.74 38.93 26.59
C ALA A 315 -81.55 37.94 25.40
N GLY A 316 -80.69 38.34 24.44
CA GLY A 316 -79.32 37.76 24.37
C GLY A 316 -78.82 37.13 23.06
N LYS A 317 -77.48 37.00 22.98
CA LYS A 317 -76.65 36.18 22.04
C LYS A 317 -76.42 36.73 20.60
N PRO A 318 -75.33 36.33 19.89
CA PRO A 318 -74.27 37.31 19.61
C PRO A 318 -73.60 37.30 18.21
N ALA A 319 -72.69 38.25 18.02
CA ALA A 319 -71.47 38.29 17.17
C ALA A 319 -71.27 37.31 15.99
N GLU A 320 -71.17 37.87 14.77
CA GLU A 320 -70.00 37.73 13.88
C GLU A 320 -70.00 38.87 12.82
N PRO A 321 -68.90 39.14 12.08
CA PRO A 321 -68.93 38.73 10.66
C PRO A 321 -67.56 38.33 10.04
N PRO A 322 -67.50 37.22 9.27
CA PRO A 322 -66.41 36.93 8.36
C PRO A 322 -66.81 37.15 6.87
N ALA A 323 -65.89 37.68 6.06
CA ALA A 323 -66.13 37.94 4.63
C ALA A 323 -65.12 37.19 3.72
N SER A 324 -65.37 35.92 3.43
CA SER A 324 -64.67 35.20 2.34
C SER A 324 -65.35 33.89 1.92
N LYS A 325 -65.66 33.71 0.63
CA LYS A 325 -65.40 32.48 -0.17
C LYS A 325 -65.97 32.54 -1.60
N ALA A 326 -65.17 31.99 -2.54
CA ALA A 326 -65.56 31.31 -3.79
C ALA A 326 -66.23 32.14 -4.93
N ALA A 327 -65.99 31.84 -6.23
CA ALA A 327 -64.95 31.01 -6.87
C ALA A 327 -64.90 31.25 -8.41
N ALA A 328 -63.95 30.56 -9.08
CA ALA A 328 -63.73 30.42 -10.54
C ALA A 328 -62.98 31.58 -11.24
N PRO A 329 -62.30 31.34 -12.40
CA PRO A 329 -62.23 30.09 -13.20
C PRO A 329 -60.80 29.58 -13.53
N ALA A 330 -60.76 28.56 -14.40
CA ALA A 330 -59.67 28.17 -15.34
C ALA A 330 -58.40 27.41 -14.86
N LYS A 331 -58.28 26.19 -15.40
CA LYS A 331 -57.02 25.50 -15.82
C LYS A 331 -56.63 25.98 -17.25
N PRO A 332 -55.51 25.56 -17.91
CA PRO A 332 -54.48 24.58 -17.50
C PRO A 332 -53.00 25.01 -17.71
N ALA A 333 -52.09 24.43 -16.92
CA ALA A 333 -50.72 24.07 -17.36
C ALA A 333 -50.08 23.11 -16.34
N ALA A 334 -49.72 21.88 -16.75
CA ALA A 334 -48.98 20.93 -15.92
C ALA A 334 -48.18 19.95 -16.78
N ALA A 335 -46.91 20.27 -17.05
CA ALA A 335 -46.03 19.44 -17.86
C ALA A 335 -45.35 18.33 -17.03
N LYS A 336 -45.61 17.08 -17.41
CA LYS A 336 -44.60 16.01 -17.44
C LYS A 336 -44.04 15.95 -18.88
N PRO A 337 -42.90 15.28 -19.17
CA PRO A 337 -42.17 14.32 -18.34
C PRO A 337 -40.64 14.55 -18.22
N ALA A 338 -40.00 13.81 -17.32
CA ALA A 338 -38.57 13.45 -17.40
C ALA A 338 -38.26 12.21 -16.54
N SER A 339 -38.75 11.03 -16.94
CA SER A 339 -38.31 9.74 -16.38
C SER A 339 -37.26 9.13 -17.30
N SER A 340 -35.98 9.23 -16.96
CA SER A 340 -34.87 8.75 -17.79
C SER A 340 -33.76 8.10 -16.98
N ALA A 341 -34.04 6.90 -16.48
CA ALA A 341 -33.00 5.91 -16.19
C ALA A 341 -33.02 4.84 -17.29
N PRO A 342 -32.00 4.80 -18.17
CA PRO A 342 -31.66 3.60 -18.92
C PRO A 342 -30.41 2.93 -18.30
N ALA A 343 -30.45 1.61 -18.14
CA ALA A 343 -29.29 0.84 -17.69
C ALA A 343 -28.34 0.51 -18.86
N ALA A 344 -27.10 0.16 -18.51
CA ALA A 344 -26.16 -0.64 -19.31
C ALA A 344 -25.90 -0.22 -20.77
N ALA A 345 -24.98 0.74 -20.97
CA ALA A 345 -24.23 0.88 -22.23
C ALA A 345 -22.85 0.22 -22.07
N ALA A 346 -22.49 -0.73 -22.96
CA ALA A 346 -21.21 -1.43 -22.91
C ALA A 346 -20.11 -0.66 -23.67
N PRO A 347 -18.88 -0.55 -23.13
CA PRO A 347 -17.77 0.12 -23.81
C PRO A 347 -17.15 -0.79 -24.89
N LYS A 348 -17.59 -0.64 -26.14
CA LYS A 348 -16.82 -1.07 -27.32
C LYS A 348 -15.97 0.08 -27.85
N ASN A 349 -14.75 0.24 -27.35
CA ASN A 349 -13.63 0.56 -28.24
C ASN A 349 -12.30 0.07 -27.63
N GLY A 350 -11.42 -0.46 -28.48
CA GLY A 350 -10.21 -1.18 -28.07
C GLY A 350 -9.32 -1.63 -29.21
N GLN A 351 -9.41 -0.99 -30.38
CA GLN A 351 -8.49 -1.24 -31.49
C GLN A 351 -7.18 -0.47 -31.30
N ASN A 352 -6.19 -1.11 -30.66
CA ASN A 352 -4.77 -0.83 -30.91
C ASN A 352 -3.92 -2.01 -30.43
N ALA A 353 -3.74 -3.01 -31.29
CA ALA A 353 -2.81 -4.11 -31.06
C ALA A 353 -1.42 -3.72 -31.61
N PRO A 354 -0.37 -3.61 -30.76
CA PRO A 354 0.99 -3.43 -31.27
C PRO A 354 1.42 -4.71 -32.00
N LYS A 355 2.00 -4.56 -33.20
CA LYS A 355 2.55 -5.70 -33.96
C LYS A 355 3.83 -6.20 -33.29
N GLY A 356 3.69 -7.18 -32.38
CA GLY A 356 4.81 -7.95 -31.85
C GLY A 356 5.55 -8.64 -33.00
N ASN A 357 6.85 -8.35 -33.14
CA ASN A 357 7.62 -8.78 -34.31
C ASN A 357 7.97 -10.28 -34.19
N GLY A 358 7.30 -11.12 -34.99
CA GLY A 358 7.48 -12.59 -34.98
C GLY A 358 8.81 -13.02 -35.60
N GLN A 359 9.92 -12.77 -34.90
CA GLN A 359 11.26 -13.00 -35.40
C GLN A 359 11.63 -14.48 -35.35
N LYS A 360 11.80 -15.10 -36.52
CA LYS A 360 12.21 -16.50 -36.67
C LYS A 360 13.58 -16.76 -36.02
N PRO A 361 13.74 -17.78 -35.17
CA PRO A 361 15.01 -18.46 -35.02
C PRO A 361 15.21 -19.42 -36.20
N SER A 362 16.28 -19.24 -36.97
CA SER A 362 16.69 -20.22 -37.97
C SER A 362 17.38 -21.40 -37.27
N PRO A 363 17.01 -22.67 -37.54
CA PRO A 363 17.90 -23.79 -37.23
C PRO A 363 19.16 -23.66 -38.11
N ALA A 364 20.33 -23.82 -37.50
CA ALA A 364 21.61 -23.61 -38.18
C ALA A 364 21.93 -24.74 -39.17
N LYS A 365 22.75 -24.43 -40.18
CA LYS A 365 23.53 -25.43 -40.90
C LYS A 365 24.52 -26.06 -39.92
N THR A 366 24.28 -27.31 -39.50
CA THR A 366 25.36 -28.23 -39.15
C THR A 366 25.81 -28.93 -40.42
N GLY A 367 27.04 -28.69 -40.86
CA GLY A 367 27.68 -29.51 -41.88
C GLY A 367 28.53 -30.58 -41.21
N SER A 368 28.36 -31.83 -41.64
CA SER A 368 29.34 -32.91 -41.55
C SER A 368 29.01 -33.98 -42.59
#